data_AF-J8A899-F1
#
_entry.id   AF-J8A899-F1
#
_cell.length_a   1.000
_cell.length_b   1.000
_cell.length_c   1.000
_cell.angle_alpha   90.00
_cell.angle_beta   90.00
_cell.angle_gamma   90.00
#
_symmetry.space_group_name_H-M   'P 1'
#
loop_
_entity.id
_entity.type
_entity.pdbx_description
1 polymer ?
#
loop_
_entity_poly.entity_id
_entity_poly.type
_entity_poly.pdbx_seq_one_letter_code
_entity_poly.pdbx_strand_id
1 'polypeptide(L)'
;TFVINWPLWKDGGMNISDDEHTIKMYLQSSGQRSLEIEEGLKLFDQILSQSRTQTLLLVGRPNRVQRFLGLSEEQLCSSSINLSSYFGKGRRAEMKGLSIEQCLEWDLKEHISQLLKIPRNKLDLEENLSDFGFDSISLTEFAKLLTNYYGMEITPAVFFGYSTISKLTQYFLIEHSEVVQEFYHVDNVKEKVIPDVPKKSVLSK
;
A
#
# COMPACT_ATOMS: atom_id res chain seq x y z
N THR A 1 0.01 33.14 -12.19
CA THR A 1 0.46 31.78 -12.48
C THR A 1 -0.72 30.84 -12.34
N PHE A 2 -0.99 30.02 -13.36
CA PHE A 2 -1.97 28.94 -13.28
C PHE A 2 -1.25 27.62 -13.01
N VAL A 3 -1.80 26.81 -12.11
CA VAL A 3 -1.32 25.45 -11.81
C VAL A 3 -2.42 24.48 -12.23
N ILE A 4 -2.11 23.59 -13.17
CA ILE A 4 -3.07 22.60 -13.65
C ILE A 4 -2.47 21.22 -13.38
N ASN A 5 -3.16 20.43 -12.56
CA ASN A 5 -2.82 19.03 -12.33
C ASN A 5 -3.53 18.22 -13.41
N TRP A 6 -2.78 17.87 -14.46
CA TRP A 6 -3.32 17.14 -15.61
C TRP A 6 -3.51 15.65 -15.31
N PRO A 7 -4.58 15.03 -15.83
CA PRO A 7 -4.73 13.58 -15.82
C PRO A 7 -3.78 12.97 -16.86
N LEU A 8 -3.77 11.64 -16.94
CA LEU A 8 -3.02 10.93 -17.98
C LEU A 8 -3.50 11.31 -19.38
N TRP A 9 -2.57 11.61 -20.27
CA TRP A 9 -2.88 11.87 -21.67
C TRP A 9 -2.74 10.59 -22.49
N LYS A 10 -3.65 10.38 -23.43
CA LYS A 10 -3.55 9.25 -24.35
C LYS A 10 -2.29 9.34 -25.20
N ASP A 11 -2.01 10.57 -25.65
CA ASP A 11 -0.88 10.92 -26.49
C ASP A 11 -0.13 12.09 -25.85
N GLY A 12 1.20 12.10 -25.93
CA GLY A 12 2.00 13.26 -25.53
C GLY A 12 2.89 13.10 -24.29
N GLY A 13 3.38 11.89 -24.00
CA GLY A 13 4.45 11.65 -23.02
C GLY A 13 4.09 11.89 -21.54
N MET A 14 2.91 12.43 -21.24
CA MET A 14 2.37 12.59 -19.89
C MET A 14 1.70 11.29 -19.42
N ASN A 15 2.48 10.20 -19.40
CA ASN A 15 2.11 8.88 -18.91
C ASN A 15 2.88 8.51 -17.64
N ILE A 16 2.35 7.57 -16.87
CA ILE A 16 3.00 7.07 -15.65
C ILE A 16 4.10 6.03 -15.94
N SER A 17 4.05 5.40 -17.11
CA SER A 17 4.98 4.37 -17.57
C SER A 17 4.88 4.24 -19.09
N ASP A 18 5.91 3.71 -19.73
CA ASP A 18 5.85 3.33 -21.16
C ASP A 18 5.15 1.97 -21.37
N ASP A 19 4.91 1.23 -20.29
CA ASP A 19 4.17 -0.02 -20.32
C ASP A 19 2.64 0.22 -20.39
N GLU A 20 2.03 -0.19 -21.50
CA GLU A 20 0.59 -0.10 -21.73
C GLU A 20 -0.22 -0.89 -20.71
N HIS A 21 0.31 -2.01 -20.19
CA HIS A 21 -0.39 -2.82 -19.19
C HIS A 21 -0.55 -2.06 -17.88
N THR A 22 0.53 -1.41 -17.41
CA THR A 22 0.52 -0.55 -16.22
C THR A 22 -0.42 0.64 -16.38
N ILE A 23 -0.40 1.34 -17.53
CA ILE A 23 -1.34 2.44 -17.81
C ILE A 23 -2.79 1.92 -17.75
N LYS A 24 -3.07 0.83 -18.47
CA LYS A 24 -4.42 0.26 -18.57
C LYS A 24 -4.96 -0.15 -17.20
N MET A 25 -4.12 -0.74 -16.37
CA MET A 25 -4.47 -1.13 -15.00
C MET A 25 -4.76 0.08 -14.10
N TYR A 26 -3.93 1.12 -14.16
CA TYR A 26 -4.16 2.36 -13.42
C TYR A 26 -5.50 3.01 -13.77
N LEU A 27 -5.82 3.10 -15.07
CA LEU A 27 -7.09 3.68 -15.53
C LEU A 27 -8.29 2.84 -15.06
N GLN A 28 -8.19 1.51 -15.11
CA GLN A 28 -9.27 0.63 -14.67
C GLN A 28 -9.56 0.71 -13.17
N SER A 29 -8.52 0.87 -12.34
CA SER A 29 -8.58 0.86 -10.87
C SER A 29 -8.99 2.20 -10.29
N SER A 30 -8.39 3.29 -10.78
CA SER A 30 -8.76 4.65 -10.40
C SER A 30 -10.11 5.08 -10.97
N GLY A 31 -10.61 4.34 -11.97
CA GLY A 31 -11.80 4.70 -12.73
C GLY A 31 -11.58 5.89 -13.65
N GLN A 32 -10.34 6.34 -13.82
CA GLN A 32 -9.96 7.38 -14.75
C GLN A 32 -9.91 6.83 -16.19
N ARG A 33 -9.89 7.72 -17.16
CA ARG A 33 -9.55 7.42 -18.55
C ARG A 33 -8.47 8.39 -19.03
N SER A 34 -7.72 7.98 -20.03
CA SER A 34 -6.81 8.89 -20.71
C SER A 34 -7.60 10.04 -21.34
N LEU A 35 -7.03 11.24 -21.22
CA LEU A 35 -7.52 12.47 -21.84
C LEU A 35 -7.10 12.48 -23.31
N GLU A 36 -8.06 12.74 -24.18
CA GLU A 36 -7.81 12.96 -25.61
C GLU A 36 -7.34 14.40 -25.84
N ILE A 37 -6.50 14.63 -26.85
CA ILE A 37 -5.91 15.94 -27.15
C ILE A 37 -7.00 17.00 -27.36
N GLU A 38 -8.04 16.68 -28.13
CA GLU A 38 -9.12 17.62 -28.44
C GLU A 38 -9.90 18.05 -27.19
N GLU A 39 -10.07 17.14 -26.24
CA GLU A 39 -10.75 17.43 -24.97
C GLU A 39 -9.85 18.25 -24.06
N GLY A 40 -8.55 17.93 -24.00
CA GLY A 40 -7.57 18.65 -23.20
C GLY A 40 -7.44 20.11 -23.60
N LEU A 41 -7.42 20.40 -24.91
CA LEU A 41 -7.39 21.77 -25.42
C LEU A 41 -8.65 22.56 -25.06
N LYS A 42 -9.84 21.95 -25.21
CA LYS A 42 -11.11 22.60 -24.82
C LYS A 42 -11.15 22.92 -23.32
N LEU A 43 -10.70 21.97 -22.48
CA LEU A 43 -10.66 22.15 -21.03
C LEU A 43 -9.62 23.20 -20.63
N PHE A 44 -8.49 23.27 -21.33
CA PHE A 44 -7.49 24.30 -21.12
C PHE A 44 -8.07 25.70 -21.33
N ASP A 45 -8.73 25.94 -22.46
CA ASP A 45 -9.36 27.23 -22.78
C ASP A 45 -10.42 27.61 -21.74
N GLN A 46 -11.20 26.62 -21.28
CA GLN A 46 -12.18 26.81 -20.21
C GLN A 46 -11.54 27.19 -18.88
N ILE A 47 -10.43 26.55 -18.49
CA ILE A 47 -9.72 26.85 -17.24
C ILE A 47 -9.11 28.25 -17.29
N LEU A 48 -8.53 28.64 -18.42
CA LEU A 48 -7.98 29.99 -18.60
C LEU A 48 -9.04 31.09 -18.51
N SER A 49 -10.30 30.76 -18.82
CA SER A 49 -11.44 31.67 -18.70
C SER A 49 -11.97 31.79 -17.26
N GLN A 50 -11.46 30.98 -16.32
CA GLN A 50 -11.87 31.01 -14.91
C GLN A 50 -10.91 31.84 -14.05
N SER A 51 -11.42 32.37 -12.95
CA SER A 51 -10.63 33.12 -11.96
C SER A 51 -9.82 32.25 -11.00
N ARG A 52 -9.87 30.92 -11.14
CA ARG A 52 -9.17 29.97 -10.26
C ARG A 52 -7.73 29.77 -10.71
N THR A 53 -6.80 29.87 -9.77
CA THR A 53 -5.36 29.77 -10.03
C THR A 53 -4.82 28.35 -9.98
N GLN A 54 -5.52 27.41 -9.33
CA GLN A 54 -5.14 25.99 -9.28
C GLN A 54 -6.35 25.10 -9.57
N THR A 55 -6.18 24.16 -10.49
CA THR A 55 -7.23 23.23 -10.92
C THR A 55 -6.70 21.81 -11.05
N LEU A 56 -7.44 20.84 -10.52
CA LEU A 56 -7.22 19.42 -10.75
C LEU A 56 -8.23 18.92 -11.80
N LEU A 57 -7.71 18.36 -12.90
CA LEU A 57 -8.51 17.76 -13.94
C LEU A 57 -8.53 16.24 -13.77
N LEU A 58 -9.73 15.68 -13.72
CA LEU A 58 -9.94 14.25 -13.67
C LEU A 58 -11.01 13.85 -14.67
N VAL A 59 -10.70 12.85 -15.47
CA VAL A 59 -11.57 12.37 -16.53
C VAL A 59 -11.77 10.89 -16.33
N GLY A 60 -13.02 10.43 -16.29
CA GLY A 60 -13.33 9.05 -15.95
C GLY A 60 -14.75 8.85 -15.45
N ARG A 61 -14.95 7.80 -14.66
CA ARG A 61 -16.22 7.45 -14.03
C ARG A 61 -16.33 8.16 -12.67
N PRO A 62 -17.27 9.12 -12.48
CA PRO A 62 -17.30 10.00 -11.31
C PRO A 62 -17.34 9.26 -9.98
N ASN A 63 -18.18 8.23 -9.84
CA ASN A 63 -18.28 7.44 -8.60
C ASN A 63 -16.97 6.71 -8.25
N ARG A 64 -16.23 6.22 -9.25
CA ARG A 64 -14.96 5.52 -9.02
C ARG A 64 -13.83 6.51 -8.70
N VAL A 65 -13.79 7.62 -9.42
CA VAL A 65 -12.81 8.68 -9.17
C VAL A 65 -12.99 9.28 -7.77
N GLN A 66 -14.23 9.53 -7.33
CA GLN A 66 -14.50 10.03 -5.98
C GLN A 66 -14.03 9.06 -4.89
N ARG A 67 -14.28 7.76 -5.07
CA ARG A 67 -13.80 6.72 -4.17
C ARG A 67 -12.27 6.66 -4.16
N PHE A 68 -11.64 6.75 -5.32
CA PHE A 68 -10.19 6.76 -5.46
C PHE A 68 -9.54 7.96 -4.76
N LEU A 69 -10.18 9.13 -4.82
CA LEU A 69 -9.72 10.34 -4.13
C LEU A 69 -10.06 10.37 -2.62
N GLY A 70 -10.71 9.34 -2.08
CA GLY A 70 -11.17 9.36 -0.69
C GLY A 70 -12.26 10.42 -0.42
N LEU A 71 -12.92 10.94 -1.45
CA LEU A 71 -13.98 11.95 -1.33
C LEU A 71 -15.36 11.34 -1.06
N SER A 72 -15.45 10.01 -0.99
CA SER A 72 -16.66 9.32 -0.56
C SER A 72 -16.75 9.34 0.96
N GLU A 73 -17.75 10.03 1.51
CA GLU A 73 -18.00 10.21 2.95
C GLU A 73 -18.15 8.88 3.75
N GLU A 74 -18.27 7.74 3.10
CA GLU A 74 -18.58 6.46 3.74
C GLU A 74 -17.42 5.80 4.54
N GLN A 75 -16.19 6.33 4.53
CA GLN A 75 -15.06 5.70 5.25
C GLN A 75 -14.40 6.56 6.34
N LEU A 76 -14.82 7.80 6.56
CA LEU A 76 -14.16 8.70 7.53
C LEU A 76 -14.49 8.41 9.01
N CYS A 77 -15.40 7.49 9.32
CA CYS A 77 -15.88 7.27 10.69
C CYS A 77 -16.14 5.79 11.00
N SER A 78 -15.11 4.99 11.35
CA SER A 78 -15.31 3.85 12.29
C SER A 78 -14.04 3.15 12.80
N SER A 79 -12.87 3.30 12.20
CA SER A 79 -11.68 2.60 12.73
C SER A 79 -10.94 3.47 13.74
N SER A 80 -11.42 3.48 14.98
CA SER A 80 -10.52 3.64 16.12
C SER A 80 -9.51 2.49 16.05
N ILE A 81 -8.33 2.77 15.50
CA ILE A 81 -7.24 1.80 15.38
C ILE A 81 -6.87 1.36 16.80
N ASN A 82 -7.25 0.14 17.18
CA ASN A 82 -6.69 -0.51 18.36
C ASN A 82 -5.27 -0.94 18.00
N LEU A 83 -4.29 -0.03 18.09
CA LEU A 83 -2.88 -0.34 17.85
C LEU A 83 -2.42 -1.53 18.71
N SER A 84 -2.96 -1.69 19.91
CA SER A 84 -2.63 -2.76 20.86
C SER A 84 -2.85 -4.19 20.34
N SER A 85 -3.69 -4.39 19.32
CA SER A 85 -3.98 -5.71 18.72
C SER A 85 -2.90 -6.19 17.75
N TYR A 86 -2.06 -5.31 17.22
CA TYR A 86 -1.15 -5.61 16.11
C TYR A 86 0.31 -5.82 16.52
N PHE A 87 0.65 -5.53 17.77
CA PHE A 87 1.99 -5.74 18.33
C PHE A 87 2.40 -7.22 18.30
N GLY A 88 3.59 -7.50 17.76
CA GLY A 88 4.25 -8.81 17.86
C GLY A 88 3.57 -9.97 17.11
N LYS A 89 2.56 -9.70 16.26
CA LYS A 89 1.85 -10.74 15.48
C LYS A 89 2.59 -11.19 14.22
N GLY A 90 3.52 -10.37 13.70
CA GLY A 90 4.12 -10.61 12.38
C GLY A 90 5.15 -11.74 12.34
N ARG A 91 5.84 -12.05 13.45
CA ARG A 91 6.89 -13.09 13.44
C ARG A 91 6.34 -14.48 13.72
N ARG A 92 6.25 -15.31 12.67
CA ARG A 92 5.96 -16.75 12.77
C ARG A 92 7.23 -17.55 13.06
N ALA A 93 7.08 -18.82 13.47
CA ALA A 93 8.21 -19.68 13.83
C ALA A 93 9.22 -19.86 12.68
N GLU A 94 8.72 -19.80 11.44
CA GLU A 94 9.46 -19.87 10.18
C GLU A 94 10.30 -18.62 9.90
N MET A 95 10.05 -17.52 10.61
CA MET A 95 10.70 -16.22 10.39
C MET A 95 11.82 -15.91 11.41
N LYS A 96 12.22 -16.90 12.21
CA LYS A 96 13.32 -16.76 13.15
C LYS A 96 14.65 -16.58 12.42
N GLY A 97 15.28 -15.42 12.62
CA GLY A 97 16.60 -15.08 12.03
C GLY A 97 16.54 -14.25 10.74
N LEU A 98 15.36 -13.99 10.20
CA LEU A 98 15.16 -13.10 9.04
C LEU A 98 15.19 -11.63 9.47
N SER A 99 15.71 -10.76 8.60
CA SER A 99 15.60 -9.30 8.77
C SER A 99 14.13 -8.87 8.69
N ILE A 100 13.81 -7.67 9.20
CA ILE A 100 12.44 -7.12 9.11
C ILE A 100 12.01 -7.02 7.64
N GLU A 101 12.93 -6.66 6.75
CA GLU A 101 12.71 -6.59 5.30
C GLU A 101 12.32 -7.96 4.73
N GLN A 102 13.04 -9.02 5.10
CA GLN A 102 12.75 -10.38 4.66
C GLN A 102 11.44 -10.93 5.24
N CYS A 103 11.09 -10.56 6.48
CA CYS A 103 9.79 -10.88 7.06
C CYS A 103 8.65 -10.24 6.27
N LEU A 104 8.82 -8.97 5.89
CA LEU A 104 7.86 -8.22 5.11
C LEU A 104 7.70 -8.80 3.69
N GLU A 105 8.81 -9.07 2.99
CA GLU A 105 8.79 -9.72 1.68
C GLU A 105 8.08 -11.08 1.73
N TRP A 106 8.32 -11.85 2.80
CA TRP A 106 7.69 -13.14 2.99
C TRP A 106 6.18 -13.01 3.16
N ASP A 107 5.72 -12.08 4.00
CA ASP A 107 4.29 -11.84 4.22
C ASP A 107 3.61 -11.31 2.96
N LEU A 108 4.25 -10.39 2.22
CA LEU A 108 3.74 -9.92 0.93
C LEU A 108 3.60 -11.09 -0.06
N LYS A 109 4.62 -11.95 -0.19
CA LYS A 109 4.55 -13.14 -1.05
C LYS A 109 3.46 -14.11 -0.60
N GLU A 110 3.27 -14.30 0.70
CA GLU A 110 2.21 -15.17 1.24
C GLU A 110 0.82 -14.63 0.87
N HIS A 111 0.58 -13.34 1.07
CA HIS A 111 -0.71 -12.72 0.73
C HIS A 111 -0.98 -12.71 -0.78
N ILE A 112 0.04 -12.43 -1.61
CA ILE A 112 -0.07 -12.54 -3.06
C ILE A 112 -0.37 -13.98 -3.47
N SER A 113 0.33 -14.96 -2.86
CA SER A 113 0.13 -16.38 -3.13
C SER A 113 -1.28 -16.84 -2.81
N GLN A 114 -1.84 -16.39 -1.68
CA GLN A 114 -3.21 -16.70 -1.28
C GLN A 114 -4.25 -16.07 -2.21
N LEU A 115 -4.03 -14.84 -2.64
CA LEU A 115 -4.97 -14.09 -3.48
C LEU A 115 -5.00 -14.62 -4.92
N LEU A 116 -3.82 -14.77 -5.54
CA LEU A 116 -3.69 -15.19 -6.94
C LEU A 116 -3.60 -16.71 -7.12
N LYS A 117 -3.51 -17.47 -6.02
CA LYS A 117 -3.29 -18.93 -6.02
C LYS A 117 -2.01 -19.35 -6.76
N ILE A 118 -1.03 -18.44 -6.82
CA ILE A 118 0.30 -18.69 -7.40
C ILE A 118 1.23 -19.14 -6.28
N PRO A 119 2.01 -20.22 -6.45
CA PRO A 119 2.91 -20.68 -5.40
C PRO A 119 4.06 -19.67 -5.19
N ARG A 120 4.44 -19.42 -3.94
CA ARG A 120 5.43 -18.38 -3.55
C ARG A 120 6.77 -18.45 -4.29
N ASN A 121 7.19 -19.65 -4.65
CA ASN A 121 8.41 -19.95 -5.40
C ASN A 121 8.34 -19.55 -6.89
N LYS A 122 7.18 -19.14 -7.39
CA LYS A 122 7.01 -18.50 -8.70
C LYS A 122 6.88 -16.97 -8.62
N LEU A 123 6.88 -16.40 -7.41
CA LEU A 123 6.80 -14.95 -7.23
C LEU A 123 8.21 -14.37 -7.21
N ASP A 124 8.60 -13.75 -8.32
CA ASP A 124 9.81 -12.93 -8.39
C ASP A 124 9.60 -11.60 -7.62
N LEU A 125 10.66 -11.07 -7.04
CA LEU A 125 10.63 -9.82 -6.30
C LEU A 125 10.61 -8.59 -7.22
N GLU A 126 11.19 -8.71 -8.41
CA GLU A 126 11.36 -7.62 -9.38
C GLU A 126 10.31 -7.64 -10.51
N GLU A 127 9.50 -8.69 -10.58
CA GLU A 127 8.41 -8.80 -11.56
C GLU A 127 7.23 -7.91 -11.16
N ASN A 128 6.56 -7.34 -12.16
CA ASN A 128 5.45 -6.43 -11.94
C ASN A 128 4.24 -7.22 -11.43
N LEU A 129 3.51 -6.65 -10.47
CA LEU A 129 2.25 -7.20 -9.98
C LEU A 129 1.27 -7.50 -11.13
N SER A 130 1.26 -6.69 -12.20
CA SER A 130 0.47 -6.95 -13.39
C SER A 130 0.78 -8.27 -14.08
N ASP A 131 2.05 -8.67 -14.07
CA ASP A 131 2.53 -9.86 -14.78
C ASP A 131 2.13 -11.14 -14.04
N PHE A 132 1.99 -11.05 -12.70
CA PHE A 132 1.36 -12.09 -11.90
C PHE A 132 -0.16 -12.21 -12.12
N GLY A 133 -0.78 -11.26 -12.80
CA GLY A 133 -2.22 -11.25 -13.06
C GLY A 133 -3.04 -10.47 -12.05
N PHE A 134 -2.43 -9.54 -11.30
CA PHE A 134 -3.21 -8.53 -10.60
C PHE A 134 -4.06 -7.72 -11.58
N ASP A 135 -5.24 -7.36 -11.15
CA ASP A 135 -6.17 -6.47 -11.82
C ASP A 135 -6.66 -5.41 -10.82
N SER A 136 -7.52 -4.52 -11.30
CA SER A 136 -8.04 -3.43 -10.47
C SER A 136 -8.83 -3.90 -9.24
N ILE A 137 -9.49 -5.05 -9.34
CA ILE A 137 -10.34 -5.59 -8.28
C ILE A 137 -9.45 -6.26 -7.24
N SER A 138 -8.55 -7.14 -7.67
CA SER A 138 -7.60 -7.84 -6.82
C SER A 138 -6.59 -6.90 -6.14
N LEU A 139 -6.17 -5.80 -6.79
CA LEU A 139 -5.36 -4.77 -6.10
C LEU A 139 -6.15 -4.04 -5.01
N THR A 140 -7.43 -3.80 -5.23
CA THR A 140 -8.29 -3.18 -4.20
C THR A 140 -8.51 -4.15 -3.04
N GLU A 141 -8.68 -5.43 -3.31
CA GLU A 141 -8.77 -6.48 -2.29
C GLU A 141 -7.45 -6.64 -1.54
N PHE A 142 -6.32 -6.57 -2.24
CA PHE A 142 -4.99 -6.64 -1.65
C PHE A 142 -4.71 -5.45 -0.73
N ALA A 143 -5.01 -4.22 -1.17
CA ALA A 143 -4.95 -3.02 -0.33
C ALA A 143 -5.74 -3.19 0.97
N LYS A 144 -6.99 -3.68 0.87
CA LYS A 144 -7.83 -3.93 2.05
C LYS A 144 -7.24 -5.02 2.95
N LEU A 145 -6.72 -6.09 2.37
CA LEU A 145 -6.09 -7.18 3.10
C LEU A 145 -4.90 -6.66 3.89
N LEU A 146 -3.98 -5.95 3.24
CA LEU A 146 -2.82 -5.36 3.91
C LEU A 146 -3.23 -4.32 4.96
N THR A 147 -4.24 -3.50 4.68
CA THR A 147 -4.77 -2.51 5.64
C THR A 147 -5.25 -3.18 6.91
N ASN A 148 -6.01 -4.28 6.77
CA ASN A 148 -6.53 -5.04 7.90
C ASN A 148 -5.43 -5.80 8.64
N TYR A 149 -4.38 -6.26 7.93
CA TYR A 149 -3.29 -7.05 8.49
C TYR A 149 -2.30 -6.20 9.28
N TYR A 150 -1.85 -5.08 8.71
CA TYR A 150 -0.90 -4.18 9.36
C TYR A 150 -1.56 -3.08 10.20
N GLY A 151 -2.88 -2.88 10.07
CA GLY A 151 -3.61 -1.85 10.81
C GLY A 151 -3.33 -0.42 10.34
N MET A 152 -2.86 -0.25 9.09
CA MET A 152 -2.45 1.02 8.50
C MET A 152 -3.13 1.21 7.14
N GLU A 153 -3.52 2.45 6.82
CA GLU A 153 -4.30 2.73 5.61
C GLU A 153 -3.43 2.57 4.36
N ILE A 154 -3.72 1.54 3.57
CA ILE A 154 -3.03 1.27 2.30
C ILE A 154 -4.02 1.47 1.17
N THR A 155 -3.74 2.45 0.31
CA THR A 155 -4.58 2.72 -0.86
C THR A 155 -4.09 1.91 -2.06
N PRO A 156 -4.98 1.51 -2.99
CA PRO A 156 -4.56 0.83 -4.22
C PRO A 156 -3.59 1.65 -5.07
N ALA A 157 -3.55 2.98 -4.87
CA ALA A 157 -2.68 3.89 -5.59
C ALA A 157 -1.18 3.58 -5.41
N VAL A 158 -0.81 3.07 -4.22
CA VAL A 158 0.57 2.71 -3.88
C VAL A 158 1.12 1.66 -4.85
N PHE A 159 0.30 0.68 -5.25
CA PHE A 159 0.73 -0.40 -6.14
C PHE A 159 1.06 0.06 -7.57
N PHE A 160 0.69 1.30 -7.95
CA PHE A 160 1.10 1.86 -9.25
C PHE A 160 2.48 2.50 -9.18
N GLY A 161 2.79 3.23 -8.10
CA GLY A 161 4.13 3.79 -7.88
C GLY A 161 5.16 2.73 -7.52
N TYR A 162 4.71 1.68 -6.84
CA TYR A 162 5.52 0.57 -6.34
C TYR A 162 4.96 -0.74 -6.89
N SER A 163 5.20 -0.99 -8.18
CA SER A 163 4.61 -2.10 -8.93
C SER A 163 5.29 -3.46 -8.73
N THR A 164 6.33 -3.56 -7.91
CA THR A 164 7.05 -4.80 -7.62
C THR A 164 7.08 -5.08 -6.13
N ILE A 165 7.26 -6.34 -5.72
CA ILE A 165 7.31 -6.73 -4.30
C ILE A 165 8.49 -6.03 -3.60
N SER A 166 9.63 -5.94 -4.29
CA SER A 166 10.82 -5.22 -3.83
C SER A 166 10.53 -3.73 -3.57
N LYS A 167 9.91 -3.04 -4.54
CA LYS A 167 9.51 -1.63 -4.40
C LYS A 167 8.50 -1.41 -3.27
N LEU A 168 7.54 -2.32 -3.11
CA LEU A 168 6.56 -2.24 -2.02
C LEU A 168 7.23 -2.40 -0.67
N THR A 169 8.12 -3.38 -0.53
CA THR A 169 8.89 -3.60 0.69
C THR A 169 9.66 -2.34 1.06
N GLN A 170 10.33 -1.71 0.08
CA GLN A 170 11.03 -0.45 0.29
C GLN A 170 10.08 0.69 0.70
N TYR A 171 8.92 0.81 0.06
CA TYR A 171 7.91 1.82 0.43
C TYR A 171 7.47 1.68 1.90
N PHE A 172 7.14 0.47 2.33
CA PHE A 172 6.76 0.19 3.72
C PHE A 172 7.89 0.50 4.72
N LEU A 173 9.14 0.21 4.35
CA LEU A 173 10.30 0.49 5.21
C LEU A 173 10.68 1.97 5.29
N ILE A 174 10.30 2.79 4.31
CA ILE A 174 10.59 4.24 4.32
C ILE A 174 9.41 5.00 4.93
N GLU A 175 8.21 4.82 4.39
CA GLU A 175 7.02 5.61 4.73
C GLU A 175 6.38 5.14 6.04
N HIS A 176 6.51 3.85 6.36
CA HIS A 176 5.82 3.20 7.49
C HIS A 176 6.77 2.41 8.40
N SER A 177 8.03 2.85 8.48
CA SER A 177 9.09 2.18 9.25
C SER A 177 8.68 1.87 10.70
N GLU A 178 8.05 2.82 11.40
CA GLU A 178 7.64 2.67 12.80
C GLU A 178 6.62 1.55 12.98
N VAL A 179 5.56 1.53 12.15
CA VAL A 179 4.49 0.52 12.23
C VAL A 179 5.02 -0.86 11.86
N VAL A 180 5.86 -0.95 10.83
CA VAL A 180 6.47 -2.22 10.40
C VAL A 180 7.44 -2.75 11.47
N GLN A 181 8.26 -1.87 12.05
CA GLN A 181 9.17 -2.24 13.13
C GLN A 181 8.42 -2.70 14.37
N GLU A 182 7.30 -2.06 14.70
CA GLU A 182 6.45 -2.37 15.86
C GLU A 182 5.67 -3.69 15.64
N PHE A 183 5.23 -3.94 14.40
CA PHE A 183 4.53 -5.17 14.00
C PHE A 183 5.43 -6.41 14.03
N TYR A 184 6.68 -6.25 13.58
CA TYR A 184 7.71 -7.31 13.60
C TYR A 184 8.62 -7.24 14.83
N HIS A 185 8.36 -6.34 15.78
CA HIS A 185 9.19 -6.20 16.96
C HIS A 185 9.18 -7.51 17.74
N VAL A 186 10.38 -7.98 18.07
CA VAL A 186 10.53 -9.02 19.08
C VAL A 186 10.21 -8.32 20.39
N ASP A 187 9.20 -8.80 21.10
CA ASP A 187 9.25 -8.78 22.55
C ASP A 187 10.52 -9.53 22.94
N ASN A 188 11.65 -8.83 22.94
CA ASN A 188 12.80 -9.20 23.72
C ASN A 188 12.36 -8.89 25.15
N VAL A 189 11.40 -9.69 25.66
CA VAL A 189 11.18 -9.82 27.09
C VAL A 189 12.53 -10.22 27.59
N LYS A 190 13.22 -9.20 28.13
CA LYS A 190 14.43 -9.33 28.90
C LYS A 190 14.33 -10.66 29.62
N GLU A 191 15.26 -11.54 29.28
CA GLU A 191 15.72 -12.59 30.14
C GLU A 191 15.60 -12.07 31.56
N LYS A 192 14.60 -12.59 32.27
CA LYS A 192 14.33 -12.21 33.65
C LYS A 192 15.52 -12.79 34.39
N VAL A 193 16.62 -12.05 34.45
CA VAL A 193 17.75 -12.32 35.31
C VAL A 193 17.14 -12.33 36.69
N ILE A 194 16.87 -13.54 37.17
CA ILE A 194 16.51 -13.80 38.55
C ILE A 194 17.72 -13.29 39.33
N PRO A 195 17.63 -12.20 40.11
CA PRO A 195 18.66 -11.93 41.07
C PRO A 195 18.57 -13.07 42.07
N ASP A 196 19.60 -13.91 42.07
CA ASP A 196 19.88 -14.92 43.06
C ASP A 196 19.83 -14.26 44.45
N VAL A 197 18.73 -14.47 45.17
CA VAL A 197 18.62 -14.08 46.58
C VAL A 197 18.91 -15.32 47.41
N PRO A 198 19.91 -15.28 48.31
CA PRO A 198 20.47 -16.46 48.94
C PRO A 198 19.51 -17.10 49.94
N LYS A 199 19.49 -18.44 49.94
CA LYS A 199 18.88 -19.28 50.97
C LYS A 199 19.38 -18.90 52.38
N LYS A 200 18.46 -18.47 53.25
CA LYS A 200 18.49 -18.77 54.69
C LYS A 200 17.11 -19.33 55.03
N SER A 201 16.94 -20.64 55.20
CA SER A 201 17.15 -21.36 56.47
C SER A 201 16.59 -20.59 57.67
N VAL A 202 15.49 -21.07 58.27
CA VAL A 202 15.49 -21.76 59.57
C VAL A 202 14.05 -22.00 60.07
N LEU A 203 13.74 -23.29 60.22
CA LEU A 203 12.96 -24.01 61.24
C LEU A 203 11.65 -23.47 61.84
N SER A 204 10.69 -24.40 61.86
CA SER A 204 9.59 -24.58 62.80
C SER A 204 9.94 -24.38 64.27
N LYS A 205 8.99 -23.82 65.03
CA LYS A 205 8.41 -24.43 66.23
C LYS A 205 7.09 -23.76 66.60
#